data_AF-A0AAW2QUC5-F1
#
_entry.id   AF-A0AAW2QUC5-F1
#
_cell.length_a   1.000
_cell.length_b   1.000
_cell.length_c   1.000
_cell.angle_alpha   90.00
_cell.angle_beta   90.00
_cell.angle_gamma   90.00
#
_symmetry.space_group_name_H-M   'P 1'
#
loop_
_entity.id
_entity.type
_entity.pdbx_description
1 polymer ?
#
loop_
_entity_poly.entity_id
_entity_poly.type
_entity_poly.pdbx_seq_one_letter_code
_entity_poly.pdbx_strand_id
1 'polypeptide(L)'
;MESFSASELKGNEALKEDLAESDVSMTIRLQIVYGRLSIRSVRSAFEESVGSRLQKFSGSDNKELLQRFTSQFKDEYKIPRGSIIDLSKERGYVLRTTIDGKEVGSIESKLLCRSILDLYIGDEPFDRKAKDDVELNLSSLLGK
;
A
#
# COMPACT_ATOMS: atom_id res chain seq x y z
N MET A 1 13.02 -16.91 23.97
CA MET A 1 12.66 -16.33 22.66
C MET A 1 11.91 -17.43 21.95
N GLU A 2 10.57 -17.38 21.99
CA GLU A 2 9.73 -18.42 21.38
C GLU A 2 9.81 -18.28 19.86
N SER A 3 10.24 -19.35 19.18
CA SER A 3 10.22 -19.43 17.73
C SER A 3 8.86 -19.93 17.29
N PHE A 4 8.07 -19.09 16.62
CA PHE A 4 6.82 -19.51 16.01
C PHE A 4 7.12 -20.33 14.76
N SER A 5 6.47 -21.47 14.59
CA SER A 5 6.52 -22.23 13.35
C SER A 5 5.80 -21.47 12.23
N ALA A 6 6.19 -21.71 10.98
CA ALA A 6 5.52 -21.12 9.82
C ALA A 6 4.00 -21.40 9.78
N SER A 7 3.56 -22.48 10.42
CA SER A 7 2.15 -22.87 10.57
C SER A 7 1.40 -22.02 11.59
N GLU A 8 2.07 -21.56 12.66
CA GLU A 8 1.53 -20.68 13.70
C GLU A 8 1.52 -19.21 13.28
N LEU A 9 2.42 -18.83 12.36
CA LEU A 9 2.44 -17.52 11.74
C LEU A 9 1.33 -17.40 10.66
N LYS A 10 0.94 -18.53 10.04
CA LYS A 10 -0.10 -18.58 9.01
C LYS A 10 -1.48 -18.32 9.63
N GLY A 11 -2.06 -17.16 9.33
CA GLY A 11 -3.35 -16.73 9.87
C GLY A 11 -3.26 -15.99 11.22
N ASN A 12 -2.06 -15.61 11.65
CA ASN A 12 -1.90 -14.78 12.83
C ASN A 12 -2.22 -13.31 12.47
N GLU A 13 -3.45 -12.89 12.80
CA GLU A 13 -3.93 -11.51 12.65
C GLU A 13 -2.96 -10.49 13.27
N ALA A 14 -2.30 -10.85 14.38
CA ALA A 14 -1.34 -9.98 15.06
C ALA A 14 -0.11 -9.70 14.20
N LEU A 15 0.36 -10.66 13.39
CA LEU A 15 1.49 -10.40 12.46
C LEU A 15 1.09 -9.43 11.34
N LYS A 16 -0.15 -9.52 10.85
CA LYS A 16 -0.63 -8.64 9.78
C LYS A 16 -0.74 -7.21 10.29
N GLU A 17 -1.30 -7.07 11.49
CA GLU A 17 -1.37 -5.79 12.18
C GLU A 17 0.04 -5.28 12.51
N ASP A 18 0.94 -6.12 13.02
CA ASP A 18 2.33 -5.75 13.30
C ASP A 18 3.09 -5.32 12.04
N LEU A 19 2.89 -5.93 10.88
CA LEU A 19 3.55 -5.50 9.63
C LEU A 19 3.04 -4.16 9.13
N ALA A 20 1.73 -3.94 9.26
CA ALA A 20 1.11 -2.67 8.89
C ALA A 20 1.56 -1.55 9.86
N GLU A 21 1.63 -1.85 11.16
CA GLU A 21 1.92 -0.93 12.26
C GLU A 21 3.41 -0.70 12.53
N SER A 22 4.26 -1.68 12.27
CA SER A 22 5.71 -1.60 12.51
C SER A 22 6.39 -0.68 11.51
N ASP A 23 7.50 -0.06 11.91
CA ASP A 23 8.30 0.81 11.04
C ASP A 23 9.22 -0.01 10.12
N VAL A 24 8.64 -0.98 9.41
CA VAL A 24 9.31 -1.79 8.40
C VAL A 24 9.08 -1.17 7.02
N SER A 25 10.16 -0.98 6.28
CA SER A 25 10.08 -0.43 4.93
C SER A 25 9.52 -1.47 3.95
N MET A 26 8.55 -1.06 3.14
CA MET A 26 7.87 -1.92 2.17
C MET A 26 7.53 -1.12 0.91
N THR A 27 7.56 -1.76 -0.26
CA THR A 27 7.15 -1.13 -1.52
C THR A 27 6.11 -1.97 -2.22
N ILE A 28 4.98 -1.35 -2.56
CA ILE A 28 4.00 -1.91 -3.50
C ILE A 28 4.32 -1.37 -4.89
N ARG A 29 4.63 -2.27 -5.82
CA ARG A 29 4.90 -1.94 -7.22
C ARG A 29 3.69 -2.27 -8.08
N LEU A 30 3.06 -1.24 -8.65
CA LEU A 30 1.98 -1.39 -9.60
C LEU A 30 2.53 -1.28 -11.03
N GLN A 31 2.29 -2.30 -11.85
CA GLN A 31 2.57 -2.24 -13.28
C GLN A 31 1.27 -2.10 -14.06
N ILE A 32 1.18 -1.05 -14.88
CA ILE A 32 -0.06 -0.71 -15.58
C ILE A 32 -0.25 -1.64 -16.78
N VAL A 33 -1.30 -2.44 -16.76
CA VAL A 33 -1.63 -3.37 -17.86
C VAL A 33 -2.65 -2.78 -18.85
N TYR A 34 -3.49 -1.85 -18.40
CA TYR A 34 -4.56 -1.27 -19.21
C TYR A 34 -4.06 -0.06 -20.01
N GLY A 35 -4.02 -0.17 -21.34
CA GLY A 35 -3.41 0.84 -22.21
C GLY A 35 -4.18 2.15 -22.42
N ARG A 36 -5.40 2.27 -21.86
CA ARG A 36 -6.23 3.48 -21.95
C ARG A 36 -6.46 4.15 -20.60
N LEU A 37 -5.61 3.83 -19.62
CA LEU A 37 -5.71 4.44 -18.29
C LEU A 37 -5.27 5.90 -18.36
N SER A 38 -6.13 6.81 -17.93
CA SER A 38 -5.75 8.23 -17.75
C SER A 38 -5.26 8.46 -16.33
N ILE A 39 -4.41 9.48 -16.11
CA ILE A 39 -3.99 9.86 -14.76
C ILE A 39 -5.19 10.27 -13.88
N ARG A 40 -6.25 10.81 -14.48
CA ARG A 40 -7.51 11.11 -13.79
C ARG A 40 -8.19 9.84 -13.30
N SER A 41 -8.20 8.78 -14.10
CA SER A 41 -8.73 7.47 -13.71
C SER A 41 -7.94 6.86 -12.55
N VAL A 42 -6.60 6.98 -12.59
CA VAL A 42 -5.72 6.58 -11.47
C VAL A 42 -6.09 7.35 -10.20
N ARG A 43 -6.22 8.67 -10.32
CA ARG A 43 -6.58 9.55 -9.20
C ARG A 43 -7.92 9.16 -8.58
N SER A 44 -8.97 8.99 -9.39
CA SER A 44 -10.29 8.59 -8.91
C SER A 44 -10.28 7.21 -8.25
N ALA A 45 -9.57 6.24 -8.83
CA ALA A 45 -9.45 4.90 -8.23
C ALA A 45 -8.74 4.95 -6.86
N PHE A 46 -7.72 5.79 -6.72
CA PHE A 46 -7.04 6.01 -5.44
C PHE A 46 -7.89 6.80 -4.45
N GLU A 47 -8.64 7.81 -4.89
CA GLU A 47 -9.58 8.57 -4.05
C GLU A 47 -10.59 7.63 -3.39
N GLU A 48 -11.17 6.72 -4.17
CA GLU A 48 -12.14 5.74 -3.67
C GLU A 48 -11.49 4.71 -2.73
N SER A 49 -10.45 4.01 -3.23
CA SER A 49 -9.84 2.90 -2.49
C SER A 49 -9.10 3.34 -1.23
N VAL A 50 -8.24 4.35 -1.33
CA VAL A 50 -7.49 4.87 -0.17
C VAL A 50 -8.42 5.62 0.77
N GLY A 51 -9.40 6.37 0.24
CA GLY A 51 -10.41 7.06 1.05
C GLY A 51 -11.18 6.10 1.96
N SER A 52 -11.64 4.97 1.42
CA SER A 52 -12.31 3.92 2.21
C SER A 52 -11.43 3.40 3.35
N ARG A 53 -10.13 3.14 3.09
CA ARG A 53 -9.21 2.67 4.13
C ARG A 53 -8.83 3.74 5.16
N LEU A 54 -8.72 5.00 4.76
CA LEU A 54 -8.52 6.10 5.70
C LEU A 54 -9.71 6.20 6.66
N GLN A 55 -10.93 6.07 6.15
CA GLN A 55 -12.14 6.05 6.96
C GLN A 55 -12.18 4.84 7.92
N LYS A 56 -11.84 3.64 7.43
CA LYS A 56 -11.75 2.40 8.24
C LYS A 56 -10.88 2.59 9.48
N PHE A 57 -9.71 3.20 9.34
CA PHE A 57 -8.71 3.25 10.43
C PHE A 57 -8.76 4.49 11.31
N SER A 58 -9.33 5.59 10.85
CA SER A 58 -9.41 6.82 11.63
C SER A 58 -10.78 7.07 12.28
N GLY A 59 -11.85 6.49 11.72
CA GLY A 59 -13.22 6.79 12.11
C GLY A 59 -13.68 8.23 11.82
N SER A 60 -12.89 9.04 11.11
CA SER A 60 -13.11 10.47 10.90
C SER A 60 -12.94 10.90 9.43
N ASP A 61 -13.26 12.16 9.13
CA ASP A 61 -13.08 12.74 7.79
C ASP A 61 -11.61 13.04 7.52
N ASN A 62 -11.02 12.38 6.50
CA ASN A 62 -9.60 12.51 6.12
C ASN A 62 -9.41 13.15 4.74
N LYS A 63 -10.36 14.00 4.32
CA LYS A 63 -10.31 14.68 3.02
C LYS A 63 -8.99 15.39 2.75
N GLU A 64 -8.40 16.08 3.73
CA GLU A 64 -7.14 16.80 3.53
C GLU A 64 -5.98 15.84 3.22
N LEU A 65 -5.84 14.76 3.99
CA LEU A 65 -4.78 13.76 3.77
C LEU A 65 -4.98 13.03 2.44
N LEU A 66 -6.22 12.67 2.12
CA LEU A 66 -6.57 12.05 0.85
C LEU A 66 -6.26 12.98 -0.33
N GLN A 67 -6.65 14.26 -0.23
CA GLN A 67 -6.38 15.27 -1.24
C GLN A 67 -4.88 15.50 -1.43
N ARG A 68 -4.11 15.56 -0.35
CA ARG A 68 -2.64 15.66 -0.43
C ARG A 68 -2.05 14.48 -1.19
N PHE A 69 -2.50 13.26 -0.90
CA PHE A 69 -2.07 12.06 -1.61
C PHE A 69 -2.44 12.12 -3.11
N THR A 70 -3.69 12.41 -3.42
CA THR A 70 -4.19 12.35 -4.80
C THR A 70 -3.66 13.49 -5.67
N SER A 71 -3.28 14.61 -5.06
CA SER A 71 -2.63 15.75 -5.72
C SER A 71 -1.21 15.44 -6.23
N GLN A 72 -0.55 14.39 -5.73
CA GLN A 72 0.75 13.94 -6.25
C GLN A 72 0.64 13.47 -7.71
N PHE A 73 -0.52 12.95 -8.11
CA PHE A 73 -0.81 12.45 -9.45
C PHE A 73 -1.27 13.58 -10.37
N LYS A 74 -0.38 14.52 -10.70
CA LYS A 74 -0.66 15.70 -11.54
C LYS A 74 -1.04 15.34 -12.99
N ASP A 75 -1.85 16.19 -13.62
CA ASP A 75 -2.35 16.01 -15.00
C ASP A 75 -1.24 15.89 -16.06
N GLU A 76 -0.01 16.32 -15.75
CA GLU A 76 1.17 16.20 -16.63
C GLU A 76 1.73 14.78 -16.76
N TYR A 77 1.44 13.90 -15.79
CA TYR A 77 1.93 12.52 -15.83
C TYR A 77 1.11 11.66 -16.80
N LYS A 78 1.81 10.98 -17.71
CA LYS A 78 1.21 9.99 -18.61
C LYS A 78 1.40 8.60 -18.02
N ILE A 79 0.36 7.78 -18.10
CA ILE A 79 0.36 6.42 -17.53
C ILE A 79 0.02 5.40 -18.65
N PRO A 80 0.89 5.25 -19.68
CA PRO A 80 0.72 4.21 -20.69
C PRO A 80 0.81 2.80 -20.10
N ARG A 81 0.40 1.80 -20.89
CA ARG A 81 0.68 0.39 -20.55
C ARG A 81 2.18 0.19 -20.35
N GLY A 82 2.54 -0.52 -19.29
CA GLY A 82 3.92 -0.78 -18.88
C GLY A 82 4.47 0.20 -17.86
N SER A 83 3.79 1.33 -17.62
CA SER A 83 4.21 2.29 -16.59
C SER A 83 4.26 1.62 -15.23
N ILE A 84 5.19 2.07 -14.40
CA ILE A 84 5.39 1.57 -13.04
C ILE A 84 5.09 2.67 -12.04
N ILE A 85 4.22 2.37 -11.07
CA ILE A 85 3.98 3.23 -9.91
C ILE A 85 4.50 2.47 -8.69
N ASP A 86 5.48 3.02 -7.98
CA ASP A 86 5.93 2.46 -6.71
C ASP A 86 5.37 3.31 -5.56
N LEU A 87 4.67 2.66 -4.63
CA LEU A 87 4.21 3.20 -3.36
C LEU A 87 5.10 2.62 -2.25
N SER A 88 6.07 3.42 -1.77
CA SER A 88 7.08 2.97 -0.82
C SER A 88 6.80 3.55 0.57
N LYS A 89 6.50 2.68 1.54
CA LYS A 89 6.58 2.99 2.97
C LYS A 89 8.05 2.98 3.37
N GLU A 90 8.58 4.14 3.72
CA GLU A 90 9.91 4.32 4.28
C GLU A 90 9.85 4.43 5.81
N ARG A 91 11.04 4.45 6.43
CA ARG A 91 11.17 4.67 7.88
C ARG A 91 10.55 5.99 8.30
N GLY A 92 10.01 6.04 9.51
CA GLY A 92 9.29 7.22 10.02
C GLY A 92 7.92 7.40 9.37
N TYR A 93 7.35 6.34 8.79
CA TYR A 93 6.01 6.36 8.17
C TYR A 93 5.85 7.37 7.02
N VAL A 94 6.89 7.48 6.20
CA VAL A 94 6.86 8.31 4.98
C VAL A 94 6.42 7.44 3.81
N LEU A 95 5.30 7.80 3.18
CA LEU A 95 4.89 7.22 1.91
C LEU A 95 5.50 8.03 0.75
N ARG A 96 6.48 7.46 0.05
CA ARG A 96 7.04 8.01 -1.18
C ARG A 96 6.41 7.36 -2.40
N THR A 97 5.98 8.20 -3.34
CA THR A 97 5.38 7.79 -4.61
C THR A 97 6.36 8.07 -5.75
N THR A 98 6.60 7.07 -6.60
CA THR A 98 7.34 7.27 -7.85
C THR A 98 6.53 6.79 -9.04
N ILE A 99 6.71 7.43 -10.19
CA ILE A 99 6.15 7.03 -11.48
C ILE A 99 7.31 6.89 -12.47
N ASP A 100 7.47 5.69 -13.03
CA ASP A 100 8.60 5.32 -13.90
C ASP A 100 9.96 5.69 -13.30
N GLY A 101 10.10 5.46 -11.98
CA GLY A 101 11.32 5.75 -11.21
C GLY A 101 11.53 7.22 -10.85
N LYS A 102 10.69 8.15 -11.31
CA LYS A 102 10.74 9.56 -10.91
C LYS A 102 9.86 9.80 -9.70
N GLU A 103 10.42 10.40 -8.66
CA GLU A 103 9.64 10.82 -7.50
C GLU A 103 8.60 11.88 -7.87
N VAL A 104 7.36 11.66 -7.45
CA VAL A 104 6.25 12.60 -7.67
C VAL A 104 5.75 13.23 -6.37
N GLY A 105 6.14 12.67 -5.23
CA GLY A 105 5.97 13.27 -3.91
C GLY A 105 6.15 12.28 -2.76
N SER A 106 6.17 12.83 -1.56
CA SER A 106 6.22 12.07 -0.30
C SER A 106 5.24 12.65 0.73
N ILE A 107 4.68 11.79 1.58
CA ILE A 107 3.79 12.19 2.68
C ILE A 107 4.16 11.41 3.93
N GLU A 108 4.55 12.13 4.97
CA GLU A 108 4.68 11.57 6.32
C GLU A 108 3.29 11.38 6.93
N SER A 109 2.86 10.13 7.06
CA SER A 109 1.60 9.76 7.70
C SER A 109 1.53 8.26 7.95
N LYS A 110 1.55 7.88 9.23
CA LYS A 110 1.32 6.49 9.66
C LYS A 110 -0.02 5.96 9.19
N LEU A 111 -1.07 6.78 9.30
CA LEU A 111 -2.41 6.43 8.84
C LEU A 111 -2.43 6.13 7.33
N LEU A 112 -1.80 6.98 6.51
CA LEU A 112 -1.75 6.75 5.05
C LEU A 112 -0.97 5.48 4.70
N CYS A 113 0.19 5.25 5.34
CA CYS A 113 0.98 4.04 5.14
C CYS A 113 0.16 2.77 5.45
N ARG A 114 -0.53 2.76 6.61
CA ARG A 114 -1.41 1.64 7.00
C ARG A 114 -2.53 1.44 5.98
N SER A 115 -3.22 2.53 5.59
CA SER A 115 -4.32 2.48 4.63
C SER A 115 -3.92 1.95 3.26
N ILE A 116 -2.73 2.30 2.76
CA ILE A 116 -2.23 1.77 1.48
C ILE A 116 -1.92 0.28 1.60
N LEU A 117 -1.21 -0.14 2.65
CA LEU A 117 -0.84 -1.55 2.81
C LEU A 117 -2.06 -2.45 3.01
N ASP A 118 -3.09 -1.98 3.72
CA ASP A 118 -4.35 -2.74 3.94
C ASP A 118 -5.06 -3.10 2.63
N LEU A 119 -4.89 -2.31 1.56
CA LEU A 119 -5.45 -2.62 0.24
C LEU A 119 -4.83 -3.88 -0.40
N TYR A 120 -3.64 -4.30 0.03
CA TYR A 120 -2.91 -5.41 -0.60
C TYR A 120 -2.72 -6.59 0.34
N ILE A 121 -2.45 -6.35 1.61
CA ILE A 121 -2.16 -7.39 2.60
C ILE A 121 -3.11 -7.37 3.81
N GLY A 122 -4.07 -6.45 3.82
CA GLY A 122 -5.12 -6.35 4.84
C GLY A 122 -6.25 -7.36 4.64
N ASP A 123 -7.32 -7.24 5.42
CA ASP A 123 -8.42 -8.25 5.47
C ASP A 123 -9.17 -8.41 4.15
N GLU A 124 -9.33 -7.30 3.43
CA GLU A 124 -10.07 -7.19 2.18
C GLU A 124 -9.12 -6.71 1.06
N PRO A 125 -8.15 -7.54 0.64
CA PRO A 125 -7.15 -7.14 -0.33
C PRO A 125 -7.73 -7.11 -1.75
N PHE A 126 -7.07 -6.38 -2.67
CA PHE A 126 -7.41 -6.43 -4.09
C PHE A 126 -7.25 -7.84 -4.70
N ASP A 127 -6.27 -8.61 -4.22
CA ASP A 127 -6.04 -9.99 -4.65
C ASP A 127 -5.74 -10.87 -3.42
N ARG A 128 -6.67 -11.77 -3.10
CA ARG A 128 -6.54 -12.69 -1.95
C ARG A 128 -5.38 -13.68 -2.14
N LYS A 129 -5.16 -14.15 -3.37
CA LYS A 129 -4.07 -15.09 -3.65
C LYS A 129 -2.73 -14.41 -3.47
N ALA A 130 -2.58 -13.16 -3.93
CA ALA A 130 -1.36 -12.39 -3.72
C ALA A 130 -1.08 -12.17 -2.22
N LYS A 131 -2.11 -11.86 -1.42
CA LYS A 131 -2.00 -11.78 0.04
C LYS A 131 -1.52 -13.10 0.65
N ASP A 132 -2.16 -14.22 0.29
CA ASP A 132 -1.80 -15.54 0.81
C ASP A 132 -0.34 -15.90 0.48
N ASP A 133 0.10 -15.61 -0.75
CA ASP A 133 1.49 -15.84 -1.18
C ASP A 133 2.48 -14.98 -0.38
N VAL A 134 2.15 -13.71 -0.09
CA VAL A 134 2.97 -12.84 0.77
C VAL A 134 3.05 -13.39 2.19
N GLU A 135 1.92 -13.81 2.78
CA GLU A 135 1.87 -14.38 4.13
C GLU A 135 2.70 -15.66 4.26
N LEU A 136 2.59 -16.55 3.27
CA LEU A 136 3.38 -17.79 3.22
C LEU A 136 4.88 -17.50 3.12
N ASN A 137 5.27 -16.58 2.23
CA ASN A 137 6.67 -16.21 2.06
C ASN A 137 7.23 -15.57 3.34
N LEU A 138 6.49 -14.68 3.98
CA LEU A 138 6.93 -14.06 5.22
C LEU A 138 7.06 -15.08 6.37
N SER A 139 6.09 -15.98 6.50
CA SER A 139 6.15 -17.06 7.49
C SER A 139 7.39 -17.93 7.29
N SER A 140 7.79 -18.18 6.03
CA SER A 140 9.02 -18.92 5.72
C SER A 140 10.31 -18.17 6.02
N LEU A 141 10.28 -16.84 6.01
CA LEU A 141 11.42 -15.99 6.34
C LEU A 141 11.62 -15.87 7.86
N LEU A 142 10.52 -15.80 8.61
CA LEU A 142 10.52 -15.66 10.07
C LEU A 142 10.65 -17.00 10.81
N GLY A 143 10.26 -18.11 10.17
CA GLY A 143 10.40 -19.47 10.71
C GLY A 143 11.79 -20.10 10.50
N LYS A 144 12.79 -19.32 10.09
CA LYS A 144 14.21 -19.69 10.05
C LYS A 144 14.97 -19.04 11.19
#